data_AF-A0A4R5PH25-F1
#
_entry.id   AF-A0A4R5PH25-F1
#
_cell.length_a   1.000
_cell.length_b   1.000
_cell.length_c   1.000
_cell.angle_alpha   90.00
_cell.angle_beta   90.00
_cell.angle_gamma   90.00
#
_symmetry.space_group_name_H-M   'P 1'
#
loop_
_entity.id
_entity.type
_entity.pdbx_description
1 polymer ?
#
loop_
_entity_poly.entity_id
_entity_poly.type
_entity_poly.pdbx_seq_one_letter_code
_entity_poly.pdbx_strand_id
1 'polypeptide(L)'
;MRSVRHASLASTDRRQGTLLPIAAGRKLICAALLASTAMVSIATGTALAEDLVIDGNDQEEITAPRNLDGGDLVVGDTAGSDATLTISDGGQLESDNTLIGHDAGSKGTVTVSGSGTLNTEDMLVGDTGDGTLIISDGGSVTTRIAYVGTDIDTSGTVTVTGTGSSWTNTGRFNVGHGGSGTMTVSDGGSVSGNSVQLGTIGSYSGSGTVTVTGAGSSWTNSSNFTVGHAGEGTLTVSDEGVAGASIFNIARFSGSTGTLIIGAASGEDAQAAGFLQGADGAAAVIEFGVGDGTIVLNHTETDYEFDATVSGDGLFKQEAGNTHLTGDWSGFTGTGEISG
;
A
#
# COMPACT_ATOMS: atom_id res chain seq x y z
N MET A 1 43.13 43.44 -55.58
CA MET A 1 44.23 43.19 -56.54
C MET A 1 45.11 42.08 -55.99
N ARG A 2 45.31 41.05 -56.81
CA ARG A 2 46.29 39.95 -56.72
C ARG A 2 46.14 38.94 -55.56
N SER A 3 45.85 37.65 -55.79
CA SER A 3 46.28 36.65 -56.78
C SER A 3 47.35 35.72 -56.21
N VAL A 4 46.90 34.46 -56.05
CA VAL A 4 47.60 33.22 -56.43
C VAL A 4 48.57 32.58 -55.42
N ARG A 5 48.16 31.34 -55.11
CA ARG A 5 48.87 30.22 -54.46
C ARG A 5 50.02 29.69 -55.33
N HIS A 6 51.00 29.05 -54.70
CA HIS A 6 51.67 27.78 -55.08
C HIS A 6 52.84 27.56 -54.10
N ALA A 7 53.34 26.39 -53.73
CA ALA A 7 52.91 24.99 -53.62
C ALA A 7 54.17 24.24 -53.10
N SER A 8 54.05 23.24 -52.20
CA SER A 8 55.00 22.11 -51.98
C SER A 8 54.51 21.31 -50.75
N LEU A 9 53.93 20.10 -50.88
CA LEU A 9 54.56 18.75 -50.86
C LEU A 9 55.45 18.51 -49.61
N ALA A 10 55.38 17.43 -48.81
CA ALA A 10 54.60 16.17 -48.79
C ALA A 10 54.78 15.42 -47.43
N SER A 11 53.92 14.40 -47.18
CA SER A 11 54.06 13.24 -46.26
C SER A 11 53.90 13.50 -44.74
N THR A 12 53.26 12.67 -43.89
CA THR A 12 52.97 11.23 -43.90
C THR A 12 51.81 10.90 -42.92
N ASP A 13 50.87 10.07 -43.38
CA ASP A 13 50.15 8.96 -42.69
C ASP A 13 49.81 9.02 -41.17
N ARG A 14 48.52 8.99 -40.81
CA ARG A 14 47.81 7.81 -40.22
C ARG A 14 46.40 8.15 -39.67
N ARG A 15 45.40 7.47 -40.25
CA ARG A 15 44.15 6.87 -39.70
C ARG A 15 43.39 7.65 -38.60
N GLN A 16 42.28 8.34 -38.89
CA GLN A 16 40.89 7.85 -39.07
C GLN A 16 40.36 6.88 -37.98
N GLY A 17 39.27 7.31 -37.33
CA GLY A 17 38.42 6.49 -36.46
C GLY A 17 37.36 7.32 -35.73
N THR A 18 36.36 7.82 -36.48
CA THR A 18 35.17 8.53 -35.99
C THR A 18 34.17 7.59 -35.30
N LEU A 19 33.57 8.11 -34.23
CA LEU A 19 32.49 7.55 -33.40
C LEU A 19 31.21 7.24 -34.20
N LEU A 20 30.52 6.14 -33.83
CA LEU A 20 29.07 5.93 -34.04
C LEU A 20 28.46 5.20 -32.82
N PRO A 21 27.20 5.49 -32.45
CA PRO A 21 26.55 5.01 -31.23
C PRO A 21 25.90 3.62 -31.40
N ILE A 22 25.71 2.91 -30.29
CA ILE A 22 25.04 1.60 -30.23
C ILE A 22 23.57 1.83 -29.85
N ALA A 23 22.66 1.38 -30.72
CA ALA A 23 21.24 1.28 -30.45
C ALA A 23 20.75 -0.17 -30.67
N ALA A 24 20.00 -0.66 -29.69
CA ALA A 24 18.84 -1.56 -29.71
C ALA A 24 18.90 -2.93 -30.44
N GLY A 25 18.44 -3.94 -29.68
CA GLY A 25 17.61 -5.03 -30.21
C GLY A 25 18.28 -6.39 -30.31
N ARG A 26 18.08 -7.27 -29.33
CA ARG A 26 18.30 -8.71 -29.49
C ARG A 26 16.99 -9.47 -29.36
N LYS A 27 16.45 -9.85 -30.53
CA LYS A 27 15.47 -10.92 -30.69
C LYS A 27 16.14 -12.25 -30.35
N LEU A 28 15.58 -13.00 -29.39
CA LEU A 28 15.94 -14.41 -29.21
C LEU A 28 15.32 -15.25 -30.33
N ILE A 29 16.15 -16.04 -31.02
CA ILE A 29 15.73 -17.15 -31.88
C ILE A 29 16.30 -18.42 -31.26
N CYS A 30 15.42 -19.36 -30.91
CA CYS A 30 15.77 -20.69 -30.43
C CYS A 30 16.62 -21.46 -31.46
N ALA A 31 17.73 -22.04 -31.01
CA ALA A 31 18.43 -23.10 -31.73
C ALA A 31 18.88 -24.19 -30.73
N ALA A 32 18.67 -25.44 -31.15
CA ALA A 32 18.64 -26.62 -30.31
C ALA A 32 20.00 -27.11 -29.78
N LEU A 33 19.91 -27.63 -28.54
CA LEU A 33 20.71 -28.59 -27.79
C LEU A 33 21.78 -29.42 -28.55
N LEU A 34 23.04 -29.38 -28.08
CA LEU A 34 23.98 -30.50 -28.08
C LEU A 34 24.93 -30.37 -26.86
N ALA A 35 25.03 -31.45 -26.10
CA ALA A 35 25.66 -31.53 -24.78
C ALA A 35 27.18 -31.35 -24.79
N SER A 36 27.69 -30.58 -23.83
CA SER A 36 29.06 -30.65 -23.34
C SER A 36 29.07 -30.25 -21.86
N THR A 37 29.11 -31.22 -20.96
CA THR A 37 29.29 -31.02 -19.52
C THR A 37 30.75 -30.61 -19.25
N ALA A 38 31.04 -29.32 -19.34
CA ALA A 38 32.13 -28.72 -18.61
C ALA A 38 31.52 -28.05 -17.38
N MET A 39 31.66 -28.69 -16.20
CA MET A 39 31.45 -27.99 -14.94
C MET A 39 32.58 -26.96 -14.81
N VAL A 40 32.29 -25.72 -15.22
CA VAL A 40 33.07 -24.58 -14.74
C VAL A 40 32.55 -24.31 -13.34
N SER A 41 33.34 -24.72 -12.35
CA SER A 41 33.23 -24.20 -10.99
C SER A 41 33.53 -22.70 -11.08
N ILE A 42 32.47 -21.89 -11.18
CA ILE A 42 32.55 -20.46 -10.91
C ILE A 42 32.70 -20.38 -9.39
N ALA A 43 33.86 -19.91 -8.94
CA ALA A 43 34.04 -19.55 -7.54
C ALA A 43 32.90 -18.62 -7.16
N THR A 44 32.18 -18.94 -6.07
CA THR A 44 31.17 -18.07 -5.47
C THR A 44 31.87 -16.80 -5.02
N GLY A 45 32.05 -15.86 -5.93
CA GLY A 45 32.07 -14.45 -5.57
C GLY A 45 30.76 -14.22 -4.83
N THR A 46 30.81 -13.51 -3.71
CA THR A 46 29.62 -13.00 -3.03
C THR A 46 28.68 -12.46 -4.09
N ALA A 47 27.52 -13.08 -4.29
CA ALA A 47 26.48 -12.48 -5.10
C ALA A 47 26.15 -11.16 -4.39
N LEU A 48 26.37 -10.04 -5.07
CA LEU A 48 25.82 -8.78 -4.61
C LEU A 48 24.31 -8.91 -4.82
N ALA A 49 23.51 -8.52 -3.85
CA ALA A 49 22.07 -8.30 -4.01
C ALA A 49 21.81 -7.62 -5.36
N GLU A 50 20.99 -8.24 -6.22
CA GLU A 50 20.64 -7.69 -7.53
C GLU A 50 19.20 -7.19 -7.47
N ASP A 51 19.04 -5.87 -7.60
CA ASP A 51 17.74 -5.23 -7.63
C ASP A 51 16.94 -5.67 -8.87
N LEU A 52 15.66 -5.91 -8.70
CA LEU A 52 14.70 -6.09 -9.78
C LEU A 52 14.03 -4.74 -10.06
N VAL A 53 14.46 -4.08 -11.13
CA VAL A 53 13.86 -2.82 -11.59
C VAL A 53 13.00 -3.08 -12.83
N ILE A 54 11.72 -2.70 -12.75
CA ILE A 54 10.74 -2.76 -13.84
C ILE A 54 10.28 -1.33 -14.09
N ASP A 55 10.57 -0.79 -15.27
CA ASP A 55 10.46 0.63 -15.55
C ASP A 55 9.95 0.92 -16.97
N GLY A 56 9.73 2.19 -17.31
CA GLY A 56 9.11 2.56 -18.57
C GLY A 56 7.70 1.97 -18.67
N ASN A 57 7.39 1.25 -19.74
CA ASN A 57 6.10 0.54 -19.88
C ASN A 57 6.27 -0.98 -19.77
N ASP A 58 7.37 -1.44 -19.15
CA ASP A 58 7.68 -2.86 -19.06
C ASP A 58 6.63 -3.59 -18.22
N GLN A 59 6.44 -4.87 -18.55
CA GLN A 59 5.49 -5.76 -17.91
C GLN A 59 6.21 -7.07 -17.61
N GLU A 60 6.34 -7.39 -16.34
CA GLU A 60 7.03 -8.59 -15.85
C GLU A 60 6.03 -9.52 -15.17
N GLU A 61 6.25 -10.83 -15.33
CA GLU A 61 5.46 -11.86 -14.67
C GLU A 61 6.38 -12.86 -13.96
N ILE A 62 6.11 -13.10 -12.68
CA ILE A 62 6.82 -14.08 -11.84
C ILE A 62 5.85 -15.22 -11.54
N THR A 63 6.09 -16.36 -12.19
CA THR A 63 5.32 -17.62 -12.03
C THR A 63 6.14 -18.73 -11.35
N ALA A 64 7.35 -18.43 -10.92
CA ALA A 64 8.22 -19.35 -10.19
C ALA A 64 9.01 -18.59 -9.10
N PRO A 65 9.51 -19.28 -8.06
CA PRO A 65 10.26 -18.63 -7.00
C PRO A 65 11.50 -17.86 -7.50
N ARG A 66 11.69 -16.64 -6.98
CA ARG A 66 12.78 -15.71 -7.23
C ARG A 66 13.14 -15.03 -5.91
N ASN A 67 14.38 -15.15 -5.47
CA ASN A 67 14.91 -14.41 -4.32
C ASN A 67 15.95 -13.42 -4.85
N LEU A 68 15.88 -12.15 -4.43
CA LEU A 68 16.81 -11.09 -4.84
C LEU A 68 18.09 -11.05 -3.98
N ASP A 69 18.27 -12.01 -3.06
CA ASP A 69 19.40 -12.14 -2.15
C ASP A 69 19.70 -10.83 -1.37
N GLY A 70 18.63 -10.14 -0.95
CA GLY A 70 18.68 -8.84 -0.27
C GLY A 70 18.63 -7.62 -1.20
N GLY A 71 18.32 -7.81 -2.49
CA GLY A 71 18.07 -6.72 -3.43
C GLY A 71 16.66 -6.16 -3.33
N ASP A 72 16.49 -4.97 -3.89
CA ASP A 72 15.22 -4.26 -3.89
C ASP A 72 14.37 -4.64 -5.11
N LEU A 73 13.05 -4.63 -4.92
CA LEU A 73 12.08 -4.60 -6.00
C LEU A 73 11.68 -3.14 -6.24
N VAL A 74 11.83 -2.66 -7.48
CA VAL A 74 11.38 -1.33 -7.90
C VAL A 74 10.46 -1.47 -9.11
N VAL A 75 9.23 -0.96 -9.00
CA VAL A 75 8.24 -0.96 -10.09
C VAL A 75 7.79 0.47 -10.34
N GLY A 76 8.10 0.99 -11.53
CA GLY A 76 7.92 2.39 -11.88
C GLY A 76 9.03 3.22 -11.25
N ASP A 77 10.23 3.12 -11.81
CA ASP A 77 11.43 3.75 -11.25
C ASP A 77 11.60 5.19 -11.70
N THR A 78 11.27 5.51 -12.95
CA THR A 78 11.54 6.83 -13.54
C THR A 78 10.29 7.59 -13.96
N ALA A 79 10.41 8.91 -14.02
CA ALA A 79 9.33 9.80 -14.45
C ALA A 79 8.77 9.42 -15.83
N GLY A 80 7.45 9.24 -15.90
CA GLY A 80 6.75 8.82 -17.12
C GLY A 80 6.63 7.30 -17.29
N SER A 81 7.13 6.50 -16.34
CA SER A 81 6.88 5.06 -16.29
C SER A 81 5.42 4.73 -15.96
N ASP A 82 4.93 3.63 -16.51
CA ASP A 82 3.69 2.92 -16.20
C ASP A 82 3.98 1.40 -16.19
N ALA A 83 4.78 1.00 -15.19
CA ALA A 83 5.38 -0.32 -15.11
C ALA A 83 4.53 -1.35 -14.37
N THR A 84 4.46 -2.52 -15.01
CA THR A 84 3.77 -3.77 -14.68
C THR A 84 4.54 -4.86 -13.91
N LEU A 85 4.20 -5.27 -12.69
CA LEU A 85 4.60 -6.58 -12.15
C LEU A 85 3.38 -7.43 -11.75
N THR A 86 3.33 -8.67 -12.22
CA THR A 86 2.41 -9.70 -11.72
C THR A 86 3.16 -10.87 -11.09
N ILE A 87 2.73 -11.30 -9.91
CA ILE A 87 3.23 -12.49 -9.21
C ILE A 87 2.05 -13.45 -9.05
N SER A 88 2.08 -14.58 -9.76
CA SER A 88 0.95 -15.50 -9.91
C SER A 88 1.42 -16.96 -9.92
N ASP A 89 0.49 -17.92 -9.95
CA ASP A 89 0.76 -19.34 -10.26
C ASP A 89 1.91 -20.01 -9.49
N GLY A 90 2.10 -19.64 -8.22
CA GLY A 90 3.14 -20.19 -7.35
C GLY A 90 4.47 -19.43 -7.41
N GLY A 91 4.51 -18.30 -8.11
CA GLY A 91 5.56 -17.31 -8.05
C GLY A 91 5.79 -16.84 -6.61
N GLN A 92 7.05 -16.77 -6.20
CA GLN A 92 7.42 -16.29 -4.87
C GLN A 92 8.52 -15.26 -5.07
N LEU A 93 8.33 -14.04 -4.59
CA LEU A 93 9.36 -13.02 -4.63
C LEU A 93 9.77 -12.64 -3.21
N GLU A 94 11.08 -12.67 -2.97
CA GLU A 94 11.70 -12.17 -1.73
C GLU A 94 12.62 -10.98 -2.08
N SER A 95 12.38 -9.83 -1.44
CA SER A 95 13.16 -8.60 -1.59
C SER A 95 13.48 -7.97 -0.23
N ASP A 96 14.49 -7.10 -0.16
CA ASP A 96 14.71 -6.28 1.03
C ASP A 96 13.66 -5.17 1.07
N ASN A 97 13.65 -4.28 0.07
CA ASN A 97 12.64 -3.25 -0.07
C ASN A 97 11.78 -3.45 -1.32
N THR A 98 10.51 -3.03 -1.26
CA THR A 98 9.63 -2.93 -2.43
C THR A 98 9.15 -1.49 -2.59
N LEU A 99 9.50 -0.88 -3.73
CA LEU A 99 9.14 0.49 -4.11
C LEU A 99 8.20 0.45 -5.30
N ILE A 100 6.96 0.96 -5.15
CA ILE A 100 5.95 0.98 -6.22
C ILE A 100 5.60 2.44 -6.51
N GLY A 101 5.92 2.93 -7.70
CA GLY A 101 5.86 4.35 -8.03
C GLY A 101 6.95 5.11 -7.26
N HIS A 102 8.21 4.83 -7.59
CA HIS A 102 9.38 5.28 -6.84
C HIS A 102 9.66 6.77 -7.06
N ASP A 103 9.80 7.23 -8.31
CA ASP A 103 10.09 8.64 -8.64
C ASP A 103 8.84 9.48 -8.94
N ALA A 104 8.97 10.80 -8.76
CA ALA A 104 7.96 11.77 -9.11
C ALA A 104 7.49 11.65 -10.57
N GLY A 105 6.19 11.44 -10.76
CA GLY A 105 5.58 11.25 -12.07
C GLY A 105 5.77 9.85 -12.67
N SER A 106 6.33 8.89 -11.92
CA SER A 106 6.30 7.47 -12.25
C SER A 106 4.98 6.84 -11.79
N LYS A 107 4.63 5.72 -12.42
CA LYS A 107 3.53 4.85 -12.01
C LYS A 107 4.02 3.41 -11.94
N GLY A 108 3.77 2.77 -10.81
CA GLY A 108 4.04 1.35 -10.60
C GLY A 108 2.76 0.60 -10.24
N THR A 109 2.58 -0.59 -10.82
CA THR A 109 1.50 -1.50 -10.42
C THR A 109 2.06 -2.89 -10.16
N VAL A 110 1.85 -3.38 -8.93
CA VAL A 110 2.15 -4.76 -8.53
C VAL A 110 0.84 -5.50 -8.27
N THR A 111 0.68 -6.66 -8.90
CA THR A 111 -0.43 -7.60 -8.63
C THR A 111 0.13 -8.89 -8.07
N VAL A 112 -0.41 -9.35 -6.93
CA VAL A 112 -0.11 -10.65 -6.32
C VAL A 112 -1.40 -11.46 -6.29
N SER A 113 -1.45 -12.57 -7.02
CA SER A 113 -2.68 -13.34 -7.19
C SER A 113 -2.50 -14.85 -7.18
N GLY A 114 -3.60 -15.59 -7.04
CA GLY A 114 -3.59 -17.05 -7.06
C GLY A 114 -2.78 -17.62 -5.89
N SER A 115 -1.73 -18.38 -6.20
CA SER A 115 -0.77 -18.87 -5.19
C SER A 115 0.52 -18.06 -5.13
N GLY A 116 0.52 -16.85 -5.71
CA GLY A 116 1.65 -15.92 -5.69
C GLY A 116 1.93 -15.36 -4.29
N THR A 117 3.21 -15.18 -3.96
CA THR A 117 3.63 -14.57 -2.70
C THR A 117 4.69 -13.49 -2.90
N LEU A 118 4.56 -12.38 -2.18
CA LEU A 118 5.59 -11.34 -2.07
C LEU A 118 5.97 -11.14 -0.61
N ASN A 119 7.23 -11.39 -0.28
CA ASN A 119 7.79 -11.15 1.05
C ASN A 119 8.86 -10.07 0.94
N THR A 120 8.68 -8.97 1.65
CA THR A 120 9.66 -7.88 1.67
C THR A 120 9.80 -7.33 3.08
N GLU A 121 10.96 -6.78 3.44
CA GLU A 121 11.11 -6.12 4.73
C GLU A 121 10.27 -4.83 4.77
N ASP A 122 10.62 -3.85 3.94
CA ASP A 122 9.89 -2.58 3.87
C ASP A 122 9.18 -2.44 2.51
N MET A 123 7.95 -1.92 2.53
CA MET A 123 7.14 -1.67 1.34
C MET A 123 6.62 -0.24 1.31
N LEU A 124 6.85 0.44 0.18
CA LEU A 124 6.36 1.79 -0.09
C LEU A 124 5.48 1.73 -1.35
N VAL A 125 4.19 2.01 -1.16
CA VAL A 125 3.21 2.10 -2.25
C VAL A 125 2.87 3.56 -2.47
N GLY A 126 3.32 4.11 -3.60
CA GLY A 126 3.33 5.55 -3.85
C GLY A 126 4.41 6.20 -2.98
N ASP A 127 5.67 6.05 -3.38
CA ASP A 127 6.80 6.64 -2.67
C ASP A 127 6.90 8.14 -2.94
N THR A 128 7.43 8.53 -4.10
CA THR A 128 7.33 9.89 -4.66
C THR A 128 6.49 9.97 -5.94
N GLY A 129 6.11 8.82 -6.52
CA GLY A 129 5.17 8.68 -7.64
C GLY A 129 3.81 8.11 -7.23
N ASP A 130 3.08 7.57 -8.20
CA ASP A 130 1.81 6.86 -7.97
C ASP A 130 2.06 5.35 -7.90
N GLY A 131 1.70 4.71 -6.79
CA GLY A 131 1.86 3.28 -6.61
C GLY A 131 0.53 2.56 -6.41
N THR A 132 0.40 1.40 -7.06
CA THR A 132 -0.77 0.52 -6.89
C THR A 132 -0.32 -0.89 -6.51
N LEU A 133 -0.89 -1.42 -5.43
CA LEU A 133 -0.76 -2.82 -5.03
C LEU A 133 -2.13 -3.50 -5.05
N ILE A 134 -2.23 -4.62 -5.74
CA ILE A 134 -3.42 -5.46 -5.80
C ILE A 134 -3.07 -6.84 -5.27
N ILE A 135 -3.79 -7.29 -4.24
CA ILE A 135 -3.70 -8.65 -3.70
C ILE A 135 -5.05 -9.30 -3.94
N SER A 136 -5.12 -10.27 -4.85
CA SER A 136 -6.38 -10.88 -5.29
C SER A 136 -6.32 -12.41 -5.34
N ASP A 137 -7.49 -13.05 -5.43
CA ASP A 137 -7.62 -14.47 -5.79
C ASP A 137 -6.73 -15.45 -4.99
N GLY A 138 -6.45 -15.16 -3.71
CA GLY A 138 -5.62 -16.01 -2.85
C GLY A 138 -4.15 -15.58 -2.69
N GLY A 139 -3.74 -14.51 -3.37
CA GLY A 139 -2.38 -13.97 -3.27
C GLY A 139 -2.01 -13.54 -1.84
N SER A 140 -0.72 -13.59 -1.51
CA SER A 140 -0.25 -13.24 -0.16
C SER A 140 0.94 -12.29 -0.17
N VAL A 141 0.87 -11.25 0.67
CA VAL A 141 1.95 -10.30 0.90
C VAL A 141 2.34 -10.31 2.37
N THR A 142 3.64 -10.37 2.65
CA THR A 142 4.19 -10.21 4.00
C THR A 142 5.17 -9.04 4.03
N THR A 143 4.99 -8.14 5.00
CA THR A 143 5.90 -7.01 5.23
C THR A 143 6.30 -6.87 6.70
N ARG A 144 7.44 -6.23 6.97
CA ARG A 144 7.79 -5.70 8.30
C ARG A 144 7.31 -4.26 8.46
N ILE A 145 7.59 -3.38 7.51
CA ILE A 145 7.06 -2.01 7.50
C ILE A 145 6.32 -1.76 6.19
N ALA A 146 5.18 -1.06 6.28
CA ALA A 146 4.41 -0.63 5.12
C ALA A 146 4.07 0.86 5.21
N TYR A 147 4.27 1.58 4.12
CA TYR A 147 3.76 2.93 3.88
C TYR A 147 2.94 2.95 2.59
N VAL A 148 1.76 3.55 2.66
CA VAL A 148 0.87 3.76 1.52
C VAL A 148 0.62 5.27 1.40
N GLY A 149 1.09 5.90 0.33
CA GLY A 149 1.11 7.36 0.18
C GLY A 149 2.18 8.01 1.07
N THR A 150 3.44 7.98 0.62
CA THR A 150 4.61 8.21 1.47
C THR A 150 4.98 9.70 1.56
N ASP A 151 5.14 10.37 0.42
CA ASP A 151 5.57 11.78 0.34
C ASP A 151 4.46 12.73 -0.14
N ILE A 152 4.72 14.05 -0.10
CA ILE A 152 3.78 15.08 -0.52
C ILE A 152 3.35 14.94 -1.98
N ASP A 153 2.07 15.19 -2.25
CA ASP A 153 1.45 15.12 -3.59
C ASP A 153 1.56 13.72 -4.27
N THR A 154 1.75 12.66 -3.48
CA THR A 154 1.79 11.26 -3.95
C THR A 154 0.50 10.52 -3.67
N SER A 155 0.25 9.45 -4.44
CA SER A 155 -0.86 8.53 -4.18
C SER A 155 -0.40 7.08 -4.07
N GLY A 156 -0.74 6.46 -2.94
CA GLY A 156 -0.64 5.02 -2.73
C GLY A 156 -2.02 4.39 -2.71
N THR A 157 -2.24 3.37 -3.54
CA THR A 157 -3.52 2.65 -3.61
C THR A 157 -3.30 1.17 -3.37
N VAL A 158 -4.06 0.60 -2.44
CA VAL A 158 -4.01 -0.82 -2.11
C VAL A 158 -5.40 -1.43 -2.19
N THR A 159 -5.50 -2.59 -2.84
CA THR A 159 -6.69 -3.43 -2.79
C THR A 159 -6.31 -4.83 -2.31
N VAL A 160 -7.00 -5.32 -1.27
CA VAL A 160 -6.92 -6.71 -0.80
C VAL A 160 -8.30 -7.32 -0.96
N THR A 161 -8.50 -8.12 -1.99
CA THR A 161 -9.83 -8.60 -2.39
C THR A 161 -9.86 -10.08 -2.68
N GLY A 162 -10.99 -10.73 -2.43
CA GLY A 162 -11.21 -12.14 -2.72
C GLY A 162 -10.77 -13.05 -1.57
N THR A 163 -11.49 -14.16 -1.44
CA THR A 163 -11.26 -15.13 -0.37
C THR A 163 -9.85 -15.70 -0.43
N GLY A 164 -9.15 -15.65 0.71
CA GLY A 164 -7.79 -16.17 0.86
C GLY A 164 -6.70 -15.17 0.53
N SER A 165 -7.03 -14.04 -0.10
CA SER A 165 -6.10 -12.94 -0.32
C SER A 165 -5.70 -12.32 1.00
N SER A 166 -4.40 -12.11 1.21
CA SER A 166 -3.88 -11.69 2.52
C SER A 166 -2.74 -10.70 2.47
N TRP A 167 -2.75 -9.75 3.40
CA TRP A 167 -1.57 -8.96 3.76
C TRP A 167 -1.26 -9.10 5.24
N THR A 168 -0.10 -9.66 5.57
CA THR A 168 0.43 -9.72 6.93
C THR A 168 1.55 -8.69 7.13
N ASN A 169 1.37 -7.76 8.06
CA ASN A 169 2.39 -6.81 8.48
C ASN A 169 2.85 -7.11 9.91
N THR A 170 4.17 -7.23 10.13
CA THR A 170 4.71 -7.61 11.44
C THR A 170 5.21 -6.43 12.27
N GLY A 171 5.19 -5.22 11.73
CA GLY A 171 5.71 -4.02 12.36
C GLY A 171 4.78 -2.83 12.21
N ARG A 172 5.27 -1.78 11.55
CA ARG A 172 4.54 -0.52 11.40
C ARG A 172 3.79 -0.51 10.07
N PHE A 173 2.51 -0.13 10.12
CA PHE A 173 1.69 0.07 8.93
C PHE A 173 1.12 1.49 8.94
N ASN A 174 1.46 2.30 7.94
CA ASN A 174 0.87 3.63 7.74
C ASN A 174 0.12 3.72 6.42
N VAL A 175 -1.05 4.35 6.47
CA VAL A 175 -1.81 4.77 5.29
C VAL A 175 -1.99 6.28 5.36
N GLY A 176 -1.48 6.99 4.37
CA GLY A 176 -1.40 8.46 4.35
C GLY A 176 -0.33 8.98 5.29
N HIS A 177 0.96 8.75 4.96
CA HIS A 177 2.07 9.18 5.79
C HIS A 177 2.44 10.65 5.55
N GLY A 178 2.76 11.01 4.32
CA GLY A 178 2.97 12.39 3.87
C GLY A 178 2.07 12.76 2.69
N GLY A 179 1.60 11.76 1.94
CA GLY A 179 0.69 11.89 0.81
C GLY A 179 -0.70 11.31 1.07
N SER A 180 -1.38 10.95 -0.01
CA SER A 180 -2.68 10.28 0.04
C SER A 180 -2.50 8.76 0.00
N GLY A 181 -2.92 8.09 1.07
CA GLY A 181 -2.97 6.63 1.12
C GLY A 181 -4.42 6.16 1.09
N THR A 182 -4.73 5.22 0.20
CA THR A 182 -6.04 4.57 0.13
C THR A 182 -5.88 3.06 0.18
N MET A 183 -6.73 2.41 0.98
CA MET A 183 -6.73 0.97 1.11
C MET A 183 -8.14 0.41 1.24
N THR A 184 -8.44 -0.61 0.43
CA THR A 184 -9.70 -1.34 0.47
C THR A 184 -9.45 -2.81 0.78
N VAL A 185 -10.18 -3.35 1.75
CA VAL A 185 -10.24 -4.78 2.06
C VAL A 185 -11.66 -5.26 1.78
N SER A 186 -11.83 -6.13 0.79
CA SER A 186 -13.16 -6.54 0.31
C SER A 186 -13.26 -8.02 -0.04
N ASP A 187 -14.49 -8.48 -0.26
CA ASP A 187 -14.82 -9.80 -0.85
C ASP A 187 -14.12 -11.01 -0.18
N GLY A 188 -13.92 -10.94 1.15
CA GLY A 188 -13.25 -12.00 1.92
C GLY A 188 -11.72 -11.88 2.00
N GLY A 189 -11.15 -10.74 1.61
CA GLY A 189 -9.75 -10.40 1.82
C GLY A 189 -9.42 -10.14 3.29
N SER A 190 -8.18 -10.41 3.69
CA SER A 190 -7.75 -10.29 5.10
C SER A 190 -6.46 -9.50 5.23
N VAL A 191 -6.43 -8.59 6.21
CA VAL A 191 -5.24 -7.84 6.58
C VAL A 191 -4.98 -8.03 8.07
N SER A 192 -3.73 -8.31 8.42
CA SER A 192 -3.31 -8.43 9.80
C SER A 192 -2.07 -7.61 10.08
N GLY A 193 -1.99 -6.99 11.26
CA GLY A 193 -0.92 -6.08 11.64
C GLY A 193 -0.54 -6.14 13.11
N ASN A 194 0.60 -5.55 13.47
CA ASN A 194 0.90 -5.25 14.87
C ASN A 194 0.24 -3.93 15.29
N SER A 195 0.68 -2.80 14.73
CA SER A 195 0.12 -1.47 14.99
C SER A 195 -0.12 -0.72 13.67
N VAL A 196 -1.30 -0.10 13.54
CA VAL A 196 -1.71 0.65 12.35
C VAL A 196 -1.96 2.11 12.70
N GLN A 197 -1.49 3.00 11.85
CA GLN A 197 -1.72 4.43 11.93
C GLN A 197 -2.25 4.95 10.60
N LEU A 198 -3.47 5.49 10.58
CA LEU A 198 -4.03 6.20 9.44
C LEU A 198 -3.87 7.69 9.63
N GLY A 199 -3.42 8.39 8.59
CA GLY A 199 -3.22 9.83 8.63
C GLY A 199 -2.15 10.22 9.65
N THR A 200 -0.90 9.86 9.38
CA THR A 200 0.23 10.35 10.17
C THR A 200 0.75 11.67 9.60
N ILE A 201 1.51 12.42 10.39
CA ILE A 201 2.33 13.52 9.89
C ILE A 201 3.70 12.95 9.57
N GLY A 202 4.04 12.90 8.29
CA GLY A 202 5.41 12.87 7.78
C GLY A 202 5.99 14.30 7.84
N SER A 203 6.41 14.85 6.71
CA SER A 203 6.81 16.28 6.64
C SER A 203 5.61 17.24 6.52
N TYR A 204 4.42 16.73 6.18
CA TYR A 204 3.17 17.46 5.93
C TYR A 204 1.95 16.62 6.39
N SER A 205 0.74 17.20 6.39
CA SER A 205 -0.50 16.53 6.84
C SER A 205 -0.94 15.45 5.84
N GLY A 206 -0.48 14.20 6.05
CA GLY A 206 -0.92 13.04 5.28
C GLY A 206 -2.40 12.72 5.46
N SER A 207 -3.02 12.13 4.44
CA SER A 207 -4.43 11.73 4.45
C SER A 207 -4.56 10.23 4.18
N GLY A 208 -5.09 9.49 5.15
CA GLY A 208 -5.24 8.04 5.10
C GLY A 208 -6.70 7.62 5.09
N THR A 209 -7.12 6.89 4.06
CA THR A 209 -8.49 6.35 3.97
C THR A 209 -8.45 4.83 3.87
N VAL A 210 -9.17 4.16 4.78
CA VAL A 210 -9.34 2.71 4.79
C VAL A 210 -10.82 2.35 4.72
N THR A 211 -11.14 1.38 3.88
CA THR A 211 -12.46 0.76 3.81
C THR A 211 -12.33 -0.75 4.03
N VAL A 212 -13.07 -1.30 4.98
CA VAL A 212 -13.23 -2.74 5.19
C VAL A 212 -14.70 -3.09 4.96
N THR A 213 -14.98 -3.78 3.86
CA THR A 213 -16.35 -4.00 3.39
C THR A 213 -16.58 -5.44 2.91
N GLY A 214 -17.80 -5.94 3.06
CA GLY A 214 -18.19 -7.26 2.58
C GLY A 214 -17.94 -8.37 3.60
N ALA A 215 -18.87 -9.32 3.63
CA ALA A 215 -18.80 -10.46 4.53
C ALA A 215 -17.49 -11.24 4.39
N GLY A 216 -16.85 -11.53 5.52
CA GLY A 216 -15.57 -12.24 5.58
C GLY A 216 -14.34 -11.36 5.36
N SER A 217 -14.50 -10.10 4.97
CA SER A 217 -13.40 -9.14 4.88
C SER A 217 -12.98 -8.67 6.26
N SER A 218 -11.67 -8.60 6.52
CA SER A 218 -11.20 -8.14 7.83
C SER A 218 -9.87 -7.41 7.82
N TRP A 219 -9.73 -6.46 8.75
CA TRP A 219 -8.44 -5.90 9.15
C TRP A 219 -8.29 -6.01 10.66
N THR A 220 -7.40 -6.89 11.13
CA THR A 220 -7.16 -7.12 12.56
C THR A 220 -5.75 -6.73 13.00
N ASN A 221 -5.63 -6.04 14.13
CA ASN A 221 -4.35 -5.66 14.70
C ASN A 221 -4.18 -6.19 16.12
N SER A 222 -2.98 -6.67 16.44
CA SER A 222 -2.67 -7.11 17.81
C SER A 222 -2.50 -5.94 18.79
N SER A 223 -2.35 -4.71 18.30
CA SER A 223 -2.21 -3.47 19.08
C SER A 223 -3.24 -2.43 18.62
N ASN A 224 -2.94 -1.15 18.79
CA ASN A 224 -3.86 -0.05 18.50
C ASN A 224 -4.01 0.18 16.99
N PHE A 225 -5.22 0.60 16.63
CA PHE A 225 -5.57 1.15 15.33
C PHE A 225 -5.85 2.65 15.53
N THR A 226 -5.00 3.51 14.96
CA THR A 226 -5.19 4.97 15.09
C THR A 226 -5.78 5.54 13.82
N VAL A 227 -6.88 6.28 13.93
CA VAL A 227 -7.56 6.97 12.83
C VAL A 227 -7.37 8.47 13.03
N GLY A 228 -6.57 9.10 12.18
CA GLY A 228 -6.15 10.50 12.36
C GLY A 228 -5.09 10.58 13.46
N HIS A 229 -3.90 10.05 13.19
CA HIS A 229 -2.81 10.09 14.17
C HIS A 229 -2.33 11.52 14.40
N ALA A 230 -1.97 12.21 13.33
CA ALA A 230 -1.56 13.60 13.36
C ALA A 230 -2.07 14.40 12.13
N GLY A 231 -2.44 13.71 11.05
CA GLY A 231 -3.11 14.28 9.88
C GLY A 231 -4.57 13.89 9.84
N GLU A 232 -5.07 13.61 8.63
CA GLU A 232 -6.46 13.21 8.39
C GLU A 232 -6.56 11.69 8.23
N GLY A 233 -7.41 11.05 9.01
CA GLY A 233 -7.68 9.62 8.88
C GLY A 233 -9.16 9.32 8.82
N THR A 234 -9.52 8.41 7.93
CA THR A 234 -10.88 7.87 7.81
C THR A 234 -10.84 6.35 7.79
N LEU A 235 -11.62 5.72 8.65
CA LEU A 235 -11.88 4.28 8.65
C LEU A 235 -13.38 4.06 8.41
N THR A 236 -13.72 3.37 7.33
CA THR A 236 -15.09 2.91 7.04
C THR A 236 -15.18 1.41 7.20
N VAL A 237 -16.19 0.95 7.95
CA VAL A 237 -16.51 -0.47 8.11
C VAL A 237 -17.97 -0.69 7.72
N SER A 238 -18.21 -1.44 6.64
CA SER A 238 -19.54 -1.63 6.06
C SER A 238 -19.78 -3.08 5.64
N ASP A 239 -21.02 -3.40 5.30
CA ASP A 239 -21.44 -4.65 4.64
C ASP A 239 -20.86 -5.91 5.31
N GLU A 240 -20.96 -6.01 6.63
CA GLU A 240 -20.46 -7.11 7.45
C GLU A 240 -18.92 -7.24 7.52
N GLY A 241 -18.17 -6.27 6.99
CA GLY A 241 -16.73 -6.17 7.17
C GLY A 241 -16.34 -5.99 8.64
N VAL A 242 -15.13 -6.43 9.01
CA VAL A 242 -14.68 -6.40 10.42
C VAL A 242 -13.35 -5.66 10.57
N ALA A 243 -13.31 -4.64 11.42
CA ALA A 243 -12.06 -4.02 11.86
C ALA A 243 -11.78 -4.40 13.34
N GLY A 244 -10.58 -4.91 13.62
CA GLY A 244 -10.18 -5.40 14.94
C GLY A 244 -8.92 -4.70 15.48
N ALA A 245 -8.93 -4.32 16.75
CA ALA A 245 -7.78 -3.71 17.42
C ALA A 245 -7.86 -3.86 18.95
N SER A 246 -6.75 -3.64 19.65
CA SER A 246 -6.79 -3.47 21.12
C SER A 246 -7.55 -2.20 21.52
N ILE A 247 -7.25 -1.09 20.84
CA ILE A 247 -7.90 0.22 21.03
C ILE A 247 -7.96 0.93 19.68
N PHE A 248 -9.12 1.49 19.35
CA PHE A 248 -9.31 2.44 18.27
C PHE A 248 -9.09 3.86 18.80
N ASN A 249 -7.95 4.46 18.44
CA ASN A 249 -7.64 5.85 18.81
C ASN A 249 -8.15 6.77 17.70
N ILE A 250 -8.99 7.76 18.01
CA ILE A 250 -9.57 8.67 17.01
C ILE A 250 -9.03 10.08 17.26
N ALA A 251 -8.46 10.71 16.22
CA ALA A 251 -7.90 12.06 16.26
C ALA A 251 -6.90 12.27 17.41
N ARG A 252 -5.80 11.50 17.38
CA ARG A 252 -4.89 11.33 18.53
C ARG A 252 -4.23 12.63 18.98
N PHE A 253 -3.72 13.44 18.05
CA PHE A 253 -2.97 14.67 18.34
C PHE A 253 -3.72 15.95 17.98
N SER A 254 -3.30 17.07 18.56
CA SER A 254 -3.92 18.37 18.32
C SER A 254 -3.77 18.78 16.85
N GLY A 255 -4.86 19.21 16.23
CA GLY A 255 -4.90 19.56 14.80
C GLY A 255 -5.06 18.37 13.86
N SER A 256 -5.18 17.13 14.37
CA SER A 256 -5.55 15.96 13.57
C SER A 256 -7.05 15.81 13.45
N THR A 257 -7.50 15.17 12.37
CA THR A 257 -8.90 14.81 12.14
C THR A 257 -9.01 13.31 11.99
N GLY A 258 -9.90 12.68 12.76
CA GLY A 258 -10.14 11.24 12.71
C GLY A 258 -11.63 10.95 12.54
N THR A 259 -12.01 10.20 11.52
CA THR A 259 -13.40 9.81 11.29
C THR A 259 -13.53 8.29 11.24
N LEU A 260 -14.28 7.72 12.18
CA LEU A 260 -14.70 6.32 12.17
C LEU A 260 -16.14 6.23 11.68
N ILE A 261 -16.38 5.42 10.66
CA ILE A 261 -17.66 5.29 9.98
C ILE A 261 -18.12 3.85 10.04
N ILE A 262 -19.36 3.62 10.49
CA ILE A 262 -20.07 2.35 10.36
C ILE A 262 -21.20 2.53 9.36
N GLY A 263 -21.16 1.74 8.28
CA GLY A 263 -22.04 1.91 7.12
C GLY A 263 -21.47 2.93 6.13
N ALA A 264 -22.20 4.01 5.86
CA ALA A 264 -21.85 5.01 4.84
C ALA A 264 -21.29 6.32 5.44
N ALA A 265 -20.61 7.11 4.61
CA ALA A 265 -20.13 8.42 5.03
C ALA A 265 -21.26 9.39 5.36
N SER A 266 -20.94 10.46 6.09
CA SER A 266 -21.93 11.45 6.50
C SER A 266 -22.58 12.14 5.31
N GLY A 267 -23.93 12.17 5.28
CA GLY A 267 -24.70 12.76 4.18
C GLY A 267 -24.86 11.90 2.93
N GLU A 268 -24.24 10.72 2.88
CA GLU A 268 -24.46 9.71 1.83
C GLU A 268 -25.63 8.78 2.17
N ASP A 269 -26.12 8.03 1.18
CA ASP A 269 -27.13 7.00 1.41
C ASP A 269 -26.59 5.89 2.34
N ALA A 270 -27.37 5.53 3.35
CA ALA A 270 -27.01 4.50 4.33
C ALA A 270 -26.66 3.15 3.67
N GLN A 271 -25.64 2.48 4.20
CA GLN A 271 -25.20 1.15 3.76
C GLN A 271 -25.33 0.12 4.90
N ALA A 272 -25.17 -1.17 4.63
CA ALA A 272 -25.15 -2.14 5.72
C ALA A 272 -23.94 -1.86 6.63
N ALA A 273 -24.12 -2.05 7.94
CA ALA A 273 -23.09 -1.86 8.93
C ALA A 273 -21.99 -2.92 8.80
N GLY A 274 -20.76 -2.52 9.13
CA GLY A 274 -19.70 -3.44 9.52
C GLY A 274 -19.57 -3.51 11.04
N PHE A 275 -18.54 -4.20 11.52
CA PHE A 275 -18.33 -4.45 12.95
C PHE A 275 -16.93 -4.05 13.42
N LEU A 276 -16.86 -3.51 14.63
CA LEU A 276 -15.61 -3.32 15.36
C LEU A 276 -15.41 -4.45 16.36
N GLN A 277 -14.17 -4.87 16.53
CA GLN A 277 -13.81 -5.93 17.46
C GLN A 277 -12.60 -5.53 18.32
N GLY A 278 -12.70 -5.77 19.63
CA GLY A 278 -11.58 -5.64 20.56
C GLY A 278 -10.59 -6.79 20.43
N ALA A 279 -9.45 -6.69 21.13
CA ALA A 279 -8.49 -7.78 21.23
C ALA A 279 -9.15 -9.07 21.75
N ASP A 280 -8.72 -10.22 21.22
CA ASP A 280 -9.21 -11.56 21.59
C ASP A 280 -10.74 -11.73 21.50
N GLY A 281 -11.41 -10.95 20.65
CA GLY A 281 -12.87 -11.02 20.44
C GLY A 281 -13.69 -10.29 21.51
N ALA A 282 -13.07 -9.45 22.34
CA ALA A 282 -13.76 -8.59 23.29
C ALA A 282 -14.54 -7.46 22.59
N ALA A 283 -15.35 -6.74 23.37
CA ALA A 283 -15.96 -5.49 22.95
C ALA A 283 -14.89 -4.49 22.50
N ALA A 284 -15.21 -3.65 21.51
CA ALA A 284 -14.28 -2.66 21.00
C ALA A 284 -14.06 -1.55 22.04
N VAL A 285 -12.85 -1.00 22.08
CA VAL A 285 -12.52 0.17 22.90
C VAL A 285 -12.16 1.32 21.98
N ILE A 286 -12.86 2.45 22.11
CA ILE A 286 -12.66 3.66 21.33
C ILE A 286 -12.25 4.79 22.28
N GLU A 287 -11.13 5.43 21.96
CA GLU A 287 -10.59 6.55 22.73
C GLU A 287 -10.39 7.74 21.79
N PHE A 288 -11.11 8.83 22.07
CA PHE A 288 -10.86 10.11 21.41
C PHE A 288 -9.61 10.76 21.99
N GLY A 289 -8.74 11.24 21.10
CA GLY A 289 -7.57 12.04 21.44
C GLY A 289 -7.91 13.51 21.67
N VAL A 290 -6.92 14.38 21.45
CA VAL A 290 -7.07 15.84 21.61
C VAL A 290 -7.31 16.58 20.27
N GLY A 291 -7.45 15.83 19.18
CA GLY A 291 -7.82 16.36 17.85
C GLY A 291 -9.34 16.32 17.62
N ASP A 292 -9.74 16.57 16.38
CA ASP A 292 -11.14 16.59 15.95
C ASP A 292 -11.59 15.19 15.53
N GLY A 293 -12.10 14.42 16.50
CA GLY A 293 -12.57 13.05 16.28
C GLY A 293 -14.07 12.94 16.06
N THR A 294 -14.49 12.12 15.11
CA THR A 294 -15.90 11.84 14.82
C THR A 294 -16.17 10.33 14.68
N ILE A 295 -17.26 9.86 15.28
CA ILE A 295 -17.91 8.58 14.96
C ILE A 295 -19.18 8.87 14.17
N VAL A 296 -19.36 8.21 13.04
CA VAL A 296 -20.56 8.29 12.20
C VAL A 296 -21.20 6.92 12.11
N LEU A 297 -22.46 6.83 12.52
CA LEU A 297 -23.33 5.69 12.29
C LEU A 297 -24.37 6.09 11.24
N ASN A 298 -24.19 5.61 10.02
CA ASN A 298 -25.11 5.85 8.90
C ASN A 298 -25.35 4.52 8.20
N HIS A 299 -26.25 3.73 8.79
CA HIS A 299 -26.38 2.32 8.46
C HIS A 299 -27.85 1.90 8.28
N THR A 300 -28.10 0.73 7.68
CA THR A 300 -29.47 0.31 7.29
C THR A 300 -30.18 -0.59 8.30
N GLU A 301 -29.47 -1.03 9.33
CA GLU A 301 -29.93 -2.00 10.31
C GLU A 301 -31.03 -1.43 11.19
N THR A 302 -31.97 -2.29 11.57
CA THR A 302 -33.09 -1.96 12.45
C THR A 302 -32.84 -2.24 13.93
N ASP A 303 -31.72 -2.92 14.24
CA ASP A 303 -31.34 -3.36 15.59
C ASP A 303 -29.83 -3.61 15.65
N TYR A 304 -29.04 -2.57 15.38
CA TYR A 304 -27.58 -2.66 15.38
C TYR A 304 -27.03 -2.50 16.80
N GLU A 305 -26.33 -3.52 17.29
CA GLU A 305 -25.69 -3.50 18.59
C GLU A 305 -24.29 -2.88 18.48
N PHE A 306 -24.11 -1.68 19.03
CA PHE A 306 -22.81 -1.02 19.10
C PHE A 306 -22.21 -1.21 20.49
N ASP A 307 -21.62 -2.39 20.70
CA ASP A 307 -20.94 -2.80 21.93
C ASP A 307 -19.49 -2.30 21.95
N ALA A 308 -19.33 -0.98 22.07
CA ALA A 308 -18.04 -0.35 22.23
C ALA A 308 -17.98 0.48 23.53
N THR A 309 -16.88 0.36 24.26
CA THR A 309 -16.53 1.33 25.30
C THR A 309 -16.00 2.58 24.63
N VAL A 310 -16.58 3.75 24.91
CA VAL A 310 -16.22 5.02 24.27
C VAL A 310 -15.86 6.05 25.33
N SER A 311 -14.72 6.72 25.14
CA SER A 311 -14.24 7.76 26.05
C SER A 311 -13.52 8.91 25.35
N GLY A 312 -13.43 10.04 26.05
CA GLY A 312 -12.80 11.27 25.55
C GLY A 312 -13.79 12.27 24.97
N ASP A 313 -13.25 13.36 24.42
CA ASP A 313 -14.00 14.46 23.81
C ASP A 313 -13.99 14.30 22.28
N GLY A 314 -15.18 14.26 21.67
CA GLY A 314 -15.36 14.00 20.25
C GLY A 314 -16.80 14.18 19.81
N LEU A 315 -17.06 13.96 18.53
CA LEU A 315 -18.39 14.02 17.94
C LEU A 315 -18.93 12.63 17.67
N PHE A 316 -20.14 12.34 18.12
CA PHE A 316 -20.89 11.14 17.75
C PHE A 316 -22.09 11.54 16.90
N LYS A 317 -22.26 10.93 15.73
CA LYS A 317 -23.37 11.20 14.80
C LYS A 317 -24.14 9.91 14.52
N GLN A 318 -25.43 9.88 14.85
CA GLN A 318 -26.37 8.88 14.36
C GLN A 318 -27.19 9.51 13.22
N GLU A 319 -26.98 9.07 11.99
CA GLU A 319 -27.63 9.64 10.79
C GLU A 319 -28.68 8.71 10.16
N ALA A 320 -28.51 7.40 10.27
CA ALA A 320 -29.49 6.43 9.78
C ALA A 320 -29.37 5.09 10.51
N GLY A 321 -30.45 4.33 10.49
CA GLY A 321 -30.54 3.04 11.19
C GLY A 321 -30.97 3.19 12.64
N ASN A 322 -31.17 2.06 13.31
CA ASN A 322 -31.48 2.00 14.74
C ASN A 322 -30.34 1.30 15.47
N THR A 323 -29.60 2.07 16.26
CA THR A 323 -28.46 1.62 17.05
C THR A 323 -28.83 1.47 18.52
N HIS A 324 -28.49 0.33 19.10
CA HIS A 324 -28.43 0.14 20.54
C HIS A 324 -26.99 0.32 21.03
N LEU A 325 -26.76 1.38 21.83
CA LEU A 325 -25.46 1.63 22.45
C LEU A 325 -25.33 0.77 23.71
N THR A 326 -24.74 -0.41 23.59
CA THR A 326 -24.67 -1.41 24.67
C THR A 326 -23.38 -1.42 25.46
N GLY A 327 -22.32 -0.79 24.94
CA GLY A 327 -21.05 -0.63 25.64
C GLY A 327 -21.04 0.47 26.71
N ASP A 328 -19.88 0.70 27.32
CA ASP A 328 -19.70 1.74 28.35
C ASP A 328 -19.35 3.11 27.74
N TRP A 329 -20.25 4.07 27.91
CA TRP A 329 -20.09 5.47 27.46
C TRP A 329 -19.86 6.46 28.60
N SER A 330 -19.66 5.99 29.84
CA SER A 330 -19.52 6.86 31.01
C SER A 330 -18.28 7.78 30.95
N GLY A 331 -17.29 7.42 30.12
CA GLY A 331 -16.10 8.23 29.85
C GLY A 331 -16.22 9.18 28.65
N PHE A 332 -17.32 9.15 27.89
CA PHE A 332 -17.53 10.05 26.76
C PHE A 332 -17.96 11.44 27.27
N THR A 333 -17.21 12.46 26.89
CA THR A 333 -17.45 13.85 27.31
C THR A 333 -17.80 14.77 26.15
N GLY A 334 -17.91 14.22 24.94
CA GLY A 334 -18.16 14.94 23.72
C GLY A 334 -19.63 15.25 23.44
N THR A 335 -19.92 15.56 22.17
CA THR A 335 -21.27 15.91 21.70
C THR A 335 -21.88 14.77 20.89
N GLY A 336 -23.16 14.48 21.13
CA GLY A 336 -23.95 13.57 20.31
C GLY A 336 -24.95 14.32 19.43
N GLU A 337 -24.98 13.99 18.15
CA GLU A 337 -25.94 14.48 17.16
C GLU A 337 -26.76 13.31 16.63
N ILE A 338 -28.08 13.50 16.54
CA ILE A 338 -29.00 12.50 15.99
C ILE A 338 -29.80 13.20 14.89
N SER A 339 -29.66 12.72 13.67
CA SER A 339 -30.31 13.25 12.47
C SER A 339 -30.74 12.11 11.57
N GLY A 340 -31.79 11.39 11.95
CA GLY A 340 -32.32 10.22 11.23
C GLY A 340 -33.65 9.77 11.80
#